data_AF-A0A2N2LA06-F1
#
_entry.id   AF-A0A2N2LA06-F1
#
_cell.length_a   1.000
_cell.length_b   1.000
_cell.length_c   1.000
_cell.angle_alpha   90.00
_cell.angle_beta   90.00
_cell.angle_gamma   90.00
#
_symmetry.space_group_name_H-M   'P 1'
#
loop_
_entity.id
_entity.type
_entity.pdbx_description
1 polymer ?
#
loop_
_entity_poly.entity_id
_entity_poly.type
_entity_poly.pdbx_seq_one_letter_code
_entity_poly.pdbx_strand_id
1 'polypeptide(L)'
;MKRTLLMVLVILIAFTFFGCAPKPDKVAKDFLTAMQNNDVAAMKENATEESAKTIEFIGMMQAENKMIKSFKIISSKVTGDSASVVYKVESNSDKSTADEDKQETMKLIKKDGKWKVHIAKDDMQK
;
A
#
# COMPACT_ATOMS: atom_id res chain seq x y z
N MET A 1 -46.17 2.84 19.31
CA MET A 1 -45.51 1.77 18.52
C MET A 1 -44.79 2.31 17.28
N LYS A 2 -45.35 3.23 16.48
CA LYS A 2 -44.68 3.79 15.28
C LYS A 2 -43.41 4.62 15.59
N ARG A 3 -43.36 5.33 16.71
CA ARG A 3 -42.22 6.19 17.11
C ARG A 3 -41.00 5.41 17.63
N THR A 4 -41.23 4.30 18.33
CA THR A 4 -40.15 3.43 18.85
C THR A 4 -39.49 2.62 17.74
N LEU A 5 -40.27 2.21 16.72
CA LEU A 5 -39.74 1.49 15.55
C LEU A 5 -38.84 2.37 14.67
N LEU A 6 -39.16 3.66 14.59
CA LEU A 6 -38.36 4.67 13.87
C LEU A 6 -37.02 4.97 14.59
N MET A 7 -37.02 4.94 15.93
CA MET A 7 -35.82 5.20 16.74
C MET A 7 -34.81 4.05 16.67
N VAL A 8 -35.27 2.79 16.58
CA VAL A 8 -34.41 1.61 16.40
C VAL A 8 -33.78 1.57 15.00
N LEU A 9 -34.49 2.03 13.96
CA LEU A 9 -33.98 2.10 12.60
C LEU A 9 -32.83 3.12 12.46
N VAL A 10 -32.89 4.25 13.16
CA VAL A 10 -31.84 5.28 13.16
C VAL A 10 -30.56 4.80 13.87
N ILE A 11 -30.71 4.00 14.94
CA ILE A 11 -29.56 3.41 15.66
C ILE A 11 -28.88 2.31 14.84
N LEU A 12 -29.63 1.55 14.03
CA LEU A 12 -29.08 0.50 13.18
C LEU A 12 -28.22 1.05 12.02
N ILE A 13 -28.56 2.24 11.49
CA ILE A 13 -27.80 2.92 10.42
C ILE A 13 -26.51 3.54 10.95
N ALA A 14 -26.46 3.91 12.23
CA ALA A 14 -25.25 4.48 12.85
C ALA A 14 -24.11 3.46 13.04
N PHE A 15 -24.40 2.16 13.00
CA PHE A 15 -23.42 1.10 13.25
C PHE A 15 -22.69 0.57 12.00
N THR A 16 -23.03 1.02 10.79
CA THR A 16 -22.45 0.44 9.57
C THR A 16 -21.10 1.03 9.14
N PHE A 17 -20.49 1.95 9.90
CA PHE A 17 -19.23 2.62 9.49
C PHE A 17 -17.94 2.07 10.10
N PHE A 18 -18.00 1.07 10.99
CA PHE A 18 -16.79 0.34 11.42
C PHE A 18 -16.51 -0.86 10.51
N GLY A 19 -16.49 -0.62 9.20
CA GLY A 19 -15.81 -1.53 8.29
C GLY A 19 -14.33 -1.54 8.67
N CYS A 20 -13.86 -2.65 9.24
CA CYS A 20 -12.46 -2.86 9.59
C CYS A 20 -11.65 -2.96 8.29
N ALA A 21 -11.35 -1.81 7.68
CA ALA A 21 -10.47 -1.74 6.54
C ALA A 21 -9.10 -2.31 6.95
N PRO A 22 -8.43 -3.08 6.07
CA PRO A 22 -7.09 -3.57 6.32
C PRO A 22 -6.17 -2.43 6.77
N LYS A 23 -5.37 -2.64 7.83
CA LYS A 23 -4.39 -1.64 8.26
C LYS A 23 -3.42 -1.32 7.11
N PRO A 24 -2.88 -0.09 7.03
CA PRO A 24 -1.91 0.31 6.00
C PRO A 24 -0.76 -0.69 5.84
N ASP A 25 -0.27 -1.24 6.95
CA ASP A 25 0.83 -2.18 7.02
C ASP A 25 0.52 -3.47 6.27
N LYS A 26 -0.73 -3.92 6.31
CA LYS A 26 -1.17 -5.10 5.58
C LYS A 26 -1.14 -4.82 4.08
N VAL A 27 -1.68 -3.68 3.64
CA VAL A 27 -1.68 -3.29 2.22
C VAL A 27 -0.25 -3.11 1.70
N ALA A 28 0.64 -2.50 2.50
CA ALA A 28 2.05 -2.36 2.15
C ALA A 28 2.74 -3.73 2.03
N LYS A 29 2.48 -4.66 2.97
CA LYS A 29 3.00 -6.03 2.92
C LYS A 29 2.51 -6.77 1.68
N ASP A 30 1.22 -6.69 1.38
CA ASP A 30 0.61 -7.34 0.22
C ASP A 30 1.22 -6.79 -1.08
N PHE A 31 1.43 -5.47 -1.15
CA PHE A 31 2.11 -4.82 -2.29
C PHE A 31 3.57 -5.27 -2.46
N LEU A 32 4.37 -5.29 -1.38
CA LEU A 32 5.77 -5.73 -1.43
C LEU A 32 5.90 -7.21 -1.78
N THR A 33 4.96 -8.04 -1.31
CA THR A 33 4.89 -9.46 -1.66
C THR A 33 4.57 -9.64 -3.14
N ALA A 34 3.64 -8.84 -3.69
CA ALA A 34 3.34 -8.83 -5.10
C ALA A 34 4.56 -8.39 -5.93
N MET A 35 5.30 -7.37 -5.48
CA MET A 35 6.54 -6.93 -6.13
C MET A 35 7.63 -8.02 -6.12
N GLN A 36 7.82 -8.71 -4.98
CA GLN A 36 8.73 -9.85 -4.86
C GLN A 36 8.37 -10.99 -5.84
N ASN A 37 7.07 -11.26 -6.03
CA ASN A 37 6.59 -12.31 -6.92
C ASN A 37 6.44 -11.86 -8.39
N ASN A 38 6.80 -10.60 -8.72
CA ASN A 38 6.52 -9.99 -10.01
C ASN A 38 5.03 -10.03 -10.42
N ASP A 39 4.12 -10.05 -9.44
CA ASP A 39 2.68 -10.06 -9.65
C ASP A 39 2.16 -8.63 -9.88
N VAL A 40 2.26 -8.19 -11.13
CA VAL A 40 1.82 -6.86 -11.56
C VAL A 40 0.33 -6.64 -11.31
N ALA A 41 -0.50 -7.68 -11.41
CA ALA A 41 -1.94 -7.56 -11.18
C ALA A 41 -2.22 -7.24 -9.71
N ALA A 42 -1.62 -7.99 -8.79
CA ALA A 42 -1.78 -7.75 -7.35
C ALA A 42 -1.17 -6.41 -6.90
N MET A 43 -0.07 -5.97 -7.53
CA MET A 43 0.48 -4.62 -7.28
C MET A 43 -0.53 -3.54 -7.67
N LYS A 44 -1.13 -3.62 -8.86
CA LYS A 44 -2.16 -2.67 -9.33
C LYS A 44 -3.39 -2.69 -8.42
N GLU A 45 -3.82 -3.86 -7.97
CA GLU A 45 -4.98 -3.99 -7.09
C GLU A 45 -4.76 -3.33 -5.72
N ASN A 46 -3.54 -3.32 -5.21
CA ASN A 46 -3.19 -2.66 -3.94
C ASN A 46 -2.82 -1.18 -4.10
N ALA A 47 -2.77 -0.66 -5.32
CA ALA A 47 -2.34 0.70 -5.61
C ALA A 47 -3.52 1.62 -6.00
N THR A 48 -3.28 2.93 -5.97
CA THR A 48 -4.22 3.90 -6.56
C THR A 48 -4.22 3.75 -8.08
N GLU A 49 -5.28 4.20 -8.76
CA GLU A 49 -5.36 4.13 -10.23
C GLU A 49 -4.19 4.83 -10.93
N GLU A 50 -3.73 5.96 -10.38
CA GLU A 50 -2.55 6.66 -10.88
C GLU A 50 -1.28 5.82 -10.72
N SER A 51 -1.06 5.28 -9.52
CA SER A 51 0.06 4.38 -9.25
C SER A 51 0.01 3.12 -10.12
N ALA A 52 -1.17 2.59 -10.42
CA ALA A 52 -1.33 1.40 -11.27
C ALA A 52 -0.80 1.64 -12.70
N LYS A 53 -1.01 2.85 -13.25
CA LYS A 53 -0.43 3.25 -14.54
C LYS A 53 1.09 3.37 -14.46
N THR A 54 1.61 3.92 -13.36
CA THR A 54 3.05 4.00 -13.10
C THR A 54 3.69 2.62 -13.00
N ILE A 55 3.05 1.69 -12.27
CA ILE A 55 3.50 0.30 -12.12
C ILE A 55 3.51 -0.41 -13.47
N GLU A 56 2.50 -0.18 -14.31
CA GLU A 56 2.46 -0.72 -15.67
C GLU A 56 3.62 -0.25 -16.51
N PHE A 57 3.90 1.05 -16.48
CA PHE A 57 5.03 1.64 -17.18
C PHE A 57 6.38 1.09 -16.68
N ILE A 58 6.56 1.00 -15.36
CA ILE A 58 7.76 0.41 -14.75
C ILE A 58 7.90 -1.06 -15.11
N GLY A 59 6.82 -1.84 -15.05
CA GLY A 59 6.83 -3.27 -15.39
C GLY A 59 7.23 -3.53 -16.84
N MET A 60 6.85 -2.65 -17.77
CA MET A 60 7.33 -2.72 -19.16
C MET A 60 8.82 -2.36 -19.31
N MET A 61 9.37 -1.53 -18.42
CA MET A 61 10.77 -1.06 -18.49
C MET A 61 11.77 -1.89 -17.67
N GLN A 62 11.35 -2.51 -16.57
CA GLN A 62 12.23 -3.15 -15.58
C GLN A 62 12.16 -4.68 -15.57
N ALA A 63 11.80 -5.32 -16.69
CA ALA A 63 11.65 -6.78 -16.79
C ALA A 63 12.87 -7.60 -16.33
N GLU A 64 14.06 -6.99 -16.12
CA GLU A 64 15.29 -7.75 -15.87
C GLU A 64 16.12 -7.38 -14.62
N ASN A 65 15.81 -6.38 -13.77
CA ASN A 65 16.89 -5.90 -12.88
C ASN A 65 16.67 -5.58 -11.39
N LYS A 66 15.50 -5.80 -10.79
CA LYS A 66 15.35 -5.66 -9.32
C LYS A 66 14.39 -6.68 -8.72
N MET A 67 14.82 -7.94 -8.67
CA MET A 67 14.11 -8.94 -7.85
C MET A 67 14.39 -8.66 -6.38
N ILE A 68 13.34 -8.27 -5.66
CA ILE A 68 13.31 -8.25 -4.20
C ILE A 68 13.51 -9.70 -3.73
N LYS A 69 14.54 -9.95 -2.93
CA LYS A 69 14.78 -11.25 -2.28
C LYS A 69 13.93 -11.37 -1.03
N SER A 70 13.97 -10.34 -0.20
CA SER A 70 13.23 -10.26 1.05
C SER A 70 12.94 -8.80 1.40
N PHE A 71 11.97 -8.57 2.30
CA PHE A 71 11.69 -7.24 2.82
C PHE A 71 11.29 -7.29 4.29
N LYS A 72 11.48 -6.18 5.01
CA LYS A 72 11.07 -6.01 6.40
C LYS A 72 10.41 -4.66 6.61
N ILE A 73 9.18 -4.66 7.13
CA ILE A 73 8.51 -3.44 7.59
C ILE A 73 9.09 -3.05 8.95
N ILE A 74 9.49 -1.78 9.09
CA ILE A 74 10.10 -1.23 10.30
C ILE A 74 9.07 -0.50 11.15
N SER A 75 8.30 0.38 10.51
CA SER A 75 7.29 1.18 11.21
C SER A 75 6.20 1.64 10.27
N SER A 76 5.09 2.02 10.85
CA SER A 76 3.97 2.63 10.15
C SER A 76 3.43 3.81 10.94
N LYS A 77 3.05 4.86 10.23
CA LYS A 77 2.44 6.04 10.81
C LYS A 77 1.21 6.40 10.00
N VAL A 78 0.07 6.54 10.67
CA VAL A 78 -1.18 6.99 10.07
C VAL A 78 -1.43 8.44 10.47
N THR A 79 -1.85 9.27 9.52
CA THR A 79 -2.17 10.68 9.74
C THR A 79 -3.40 11.01 8.89
N GLY A 80 -4.58 10.95 9.50
CA GLY A 80 -5.86 11.10 8.80
C GLY A 80 -6.03 10.03 7.72
N ASP A 81 -6.26 10.47 6.49
CA ASP A 81 -6.44 9.62 5.31
C ASP A 81 -5.12 9.32 4.56
N SER A 82 -3.98 9.57 5.20
CA SER A 82 -2.66 9.22 4.68
C SER A 82 -1.90 8.34 5.67
N ALA A 83 -1.02 7.50 5.15
CA ALA A 83 -0.12 6.69 5.95
C ALA A 83 1.25 6.58 5.28
N SER A 84 2.28 6.45 6.10
CA SER A 84 3.65 6.19 5.67
C SER A 84 4.12 4.89 6.32
N VAL A 85 4.60 3.96 5.51
CA VAL A 85 5.16 2.68 5.96
C VAL A 85 6.63 2.66 5.59
N VAL A 86 7.49 2.52 6.59
CA VAL A 86 8.94 2.45 6.43
C VAL A 86 9.35 0.99 6.33
N TYR A 87 10.13 0.63 5.31
CA TYR A 87 10.57 -0.74 5.06
C TYR A 87 12.02 -0.81 4.57
N LYS A 88 12.62 -1.99 4.67
CA LYS A 88 13.91 -2.34 4.06
C LYS A 88 13.72 -3.46 3.05
N VAL A 89 14.53 -3.45 1.99
CA VAL A 89 14.53 -4.45 0.91
C VAL A 89 15.92 -5.05 0.78
N GLU A 90 15.99 -6.37 0.73
CA GLU A 90 17.19 -7.10 0.30
C GLU A 90 17.02 -7.46 -1.19
N SER A 91 18.00 -7.11 -2.02
CA SER A 91 17.97 -7.37 -3.48
C SER A 91 19.04 -8.38 -3.88
N ASN A 92 18.77 -9.17 -4.92
CA ASN A 92 19.70 -10.21 -5.43
C ASN A 92 20.86 -9.67 -6.30
N SER A 93 20.98 -8.36 -6.51
CA SER A 93 22.03 -7.80 -7.36
C SER A 93 23.39 -7.86 -6.67
N ASP A 94 24.36 -8.59 -7.25
CA ASP A 94 25.78 -8.67 -6.83
C ASP A 94 26.49 -7.31 -6.73
N LYS A 95 25.85 -6.23 -7.18
CA LYS A 95 26.20 -4.87 -6.76
C LYS A 95 25.61 -4.61 -5.38
N SER A 96 26.29 -5.13 -4.35
CA SER A 96 26.24 -4.57 -3.01
C SER A 96 26.76 -3.12 -3.07
N THR A 97 25.91 -2.19 -3.48
CA THR A 97 26.14 -0.76 -3.26
C THR A 97 25.72 -0.47 -1.83
N ALA A 98 26.63 -0.76 -0.89
CA ALA A 98 26.95 0.00 0.31
C ALA A 98 25.82 0.56 1.22
N ASP A 99 24.58 0.07 1.15
CA ASP A 99 23.51 0.53 2.03
C ASP A 99 22.48 -0.58 2.31
N GLU A 100 22.89 -1.67 2.96
CA GLU A 100 21.96 -2.66 3.57
C GLU A 100 21.03 -2.01 4.63
N ASP A 101 21.32 -0.76 5.02
CA ASP A 101 20.55 0.03 5.96
C ASP A 101 19.61 1.07 5.34
N LYS A 102 19.56 1.22 4.01
CA LYS A 102 18.63 2.18 3.38
C LYS A 102 17.18 1.77 3.64
N GLN A 103 16.51 2.59 4.43
CA GLN A 103 15.08 2.48 4.68
C GLN A 103 14.34 3.24 3.58
N GLU A 104 13.40 2.56 2.92
CA GLU A 104 12.47 3.17 1.97
C GLU A 104 11.15 3.50 2.68
N THR A 105 10.44 4.51 2.17
CA THR A 105 9.14 4.92 2.70
C THR A 105 8.07 4.76 1.62
N MET A 106 7.10 3.90 1.89
CA MET A 106 5.90 3.72 1.07
C MET A 106 4.79 4.63 1.58
N LYS A 107 4.23 5.45 0.70
CA LYS A 107 3.05 6.26 1.01
C LYS A 107 1.79 5.49 0.65
N LEU A 108 0.80 5.55 1.52
CA LEU A 108 -0.53 5.02 1.29
C LEU A 108 -1.55 6.13 1.54
N ILE A 109 -2.61 6.13 0.74
CA ILE A 109 -3.75 7.02 0.93
C ILE A 109 -5.03 6.19 1.07
N LYS A 110 -5.95 6.68 1.89
CA LYS A 110 -7.27 6.08 2.05
C LYS A 110 -8.20 6.66 0.99
N LYS A 111 -8.68 5.82 0.08
CA LYS A 111 -9.70 6.15 -0.91
C LYS A 111 -10.89 5.22 -0.72
N ASP A 112 -12.08 5.80 -0.60
CA ASP A 112 -13.34 5.06 -0.43
C ASP A 112 -13.31 4.05 0.73
N GLY A 113 -12.71 4.46 1.85
CA GLY A 113 -12.58 3.62 3.04
C GLY A 113 -11.45 2.57 2.96
N LYS A 114 -10.78 2.42 1.81
CA LYS A 114 -9.72 1.42 1.58
C LYS A 114 -8.35 2.09 1.45
N TRP A 115 -7.35 1.49 2.07
CA TRP A 115 -5.96 1.94 1.90
C TRP A 115 -5.40 1.46 0.56
N LYS A 116 -4.66 2.34 -0.12
CA LYS A 116 -4.04 2.07 -1.41
C LYS A 116 -2.65 2.70 -1.47
N VAL A 117 -1.69 2.00 -2.08
CA VAL A 117 -0.33 2.50 -2.29
C VAL A 117 -0.34 3.66 -3.28
N HIS A 118 0.28 4.77 -2.89
CA HIS A 118 0.41 5.97 -3.69
C HIS A 118 1.88 6.19 -4.05
N ILE A 119 2.18 6.10 -5.34
CA ILE A 119 3.49 6.36 -5.92
C ILE A 119 3.38 7.74 -6.59
N ALA A 120 3.95 8.77 -5.98
CA ALA A 120 4.03 10.07 -6.61
C ALA A 120 5.13 10.07 -7.67
N LYS A 121 4.96 10.83 -8.75
CA LYS A 121 5.99 10.98 -9.80
C LYS A 121 7.33 11.48 -9.25
N ASP A 122 7.29 12.30 -8.21
CA ASP A 122 8.48 12.84 -7.53
C ASP A 122 9.27 11.77 -6.76
N ASP A 123 8.60 10.69 -6.34
CA ASP A 123 9.24 9.56 -5.63
C ASP A 123 10.06 8.68 -6.61
N MET A 124 9.94 8.88 -7.93
CA MET A 124 10.69 8.14 -8.96
C MET A 124 12.00 8.82 -9.40
N GLN A 125 12.25 10.06 -8.98
CA GLN A 125 13.42 10.86 -9.40
C GLN A 125 14.55 10.93 -8.36
N LYS A 126 14.45 10.18 -7.25
CA LYS A 126 15.53 10.02 -6.26
C LYS A 126 16.30 8.73 -6.49
#